data_AF-A0A660V961-F1
#
_entry.id   AF-A0A660V961-F1
#
_cell.length_a   1.000
_cell.length_b   1.000
_cell.length_c   1.000
_cell.angle_alpha   90.00
_cell.angle_beta   90.00
_cell.angle_gamma   90.00
#
_symmetry.space_group_name_H-M   'P 1'
#
loop_
_entity.id
_entity.type
_entity.pdbx_description
1 polymer ?
#
loop_
_entity_poly.entity_id
_entity_poly.type
_entity_poly.pdbx_seq_one_letter_code
_entity_poly.pdbx_strand_id
1 'polypeptide(L)'
;MRAVIALVLVAFVAGCGGSSVPKSSIRKRRKRRRQTVLIPTASPRKSSVTKPGTGQSAETTRSDSGEFIPKQERVPVGASKELWDAWKSFQKDYLNWRQKWDAMLERKESGQDIGEAEIESMLSQTRALQKRMFKVRNLADSLRGKDSLAEGVVHEIDRDAAVNLGRAVQTLLDWRSAGR
;
A
#
# COMPACT_ATOMS: atom_id res chain seq x y z
N MET A 1 -0.88 -19.29 44.66
CA MET A 1 -2.36 -19.32 44.58
C MET A 1 -2.84 -17.90 44.27
N ARG A 2 -3.64 -17.72 43.20
CA ARG A 2 -4.62 -16.64 42.89
C ARG A 2 -4.11 -15.18 43.02
N ALA A 3 -4.22 -14.31 42.01
CA ALA A 3 -5.47 -13.90 41.38
C ALA A 3 -5.28 -13.39 39.95
N VAL A 4 -6.22 -13.78 39.08
CA VAL A 4 -6.46 -13.25 37.74
C VAL A 4 -7.61 -12.25 37.87
N ILE A 5 -7.43 -11.01 37.40
CA ILE A 5 -8.46 -9.97 37.31
C ILE A 5 -8.38 -9.42 35.89
N ALA A 6 -9.16 -9.95 34.94
CA ALA A 6 -10.52 -9.56 34.58
C ALA A 6 -10.61 -8.23 33.80
N LEU A 7 -10.43 -8.36 32.48
CA LEU A 7 -11.28 -7.82 31.39
C LEU A 7 -12.24 -6.68 31.74
N VAL A 8 -12.02 -5.49 31.15
CA VAL A 8 -13.06 -4.47 30.97
C VAL A 8 -13.27 -4.23 29.48
N LEU A 9 -14.36 -4.81 28.98
CA LEU A 9 -15.05 -4.48 27.75
C LEU A 9 -15.73 -3.11 27.92
N VAL A 10 -15.48 -2.17 27.01
CA VAL A 10 -16.38 -1.02 26.82
C VAL A 10 -16.98 -1.13 25.43
N ALA A 11 -18.24 -1.56 25.41
CA ALA A 11 -19.10 -1.59 24.23
C ALA A 11 -19.85 -0.25 24.08
N PHE A 12 -19.87 0.24 22.84
CA PHE A 12 -21.02 0.81 22.13
C PHE A 12 -22.05 1.62 22.95
N VAL A 13 -22.07 2.94 22.72
CA VAL A 13 -23.29 3.76 22.85
C VAL A 13 -23.75 4.16 21.46
N ALA A 14 -24.86 3.55 21.05
CA ALA A 14 -25.72 4.04 19.98
C ALA A 14 -26.81 4.94 20.59
N GLY A 15 -27.04 6.10 19.98
CA GLY A 15 -28.26 6.90 20.09
C GLY A 15 -28.40 7.69 18.79
N CYS A 16 -29.19 7.23 17.82
CA CYS A 16 -30.63 7.48 17.64
C CYS A 16 -31.03 8.96 17.57
N GLY A 17 -31.57 9.36 16.40
CA GLY A 17 -32.72 10.27 16.32
C GLY A 17 -32.45 11.65 15.73
N GLY A 18 -32.71 11.82 14.44
CA GLY A 18 -32.67 13.14 13.79
C GLY A 18 -33.14 13.14 12.33
N SER A 19 -34.38 12.68 12.10
CA SER A 19 -35.08 12.76 10.81
C SER A 19 -35.22 14.21 10.32
N SER A 20 -34.81 14.49 9.08
CA SER A 20 -35.56 15.39 8.19
C SER A 20 -35.20 15.13 6.72
N VAL A 21 -36.16 14.52 6.00
CA VAL A 21 -36.25 14.45 4.54
C VAL A 21 -37.35 15.44 4.17
N PRO A 22 -37.17 16.34 3.18
CA PRO A 22 -37.70 16.11 1.83
C PRO A 22 -36.79 16.73 0.73
N LYS A 23 -36.89 16.53 -0.58
CA LYS A 23 -37.96 16.08 -1.49
C LYS A 23 -37.31 15.79 -2.86
N SER A 24 -37.77 14.73 -3.53
CA SER A 24 -37.91 14.54 -4.99
C SER A 24 -37.01 15.31 -5.98
N SER A 25 -36.32 14.56 -6.85
CA SER A 25 -36.77 14.41 -8.25
C SER A 25 -36.00 13.27 -8.95
N ILE A 26 -36.69 12.15 -9.14
CA ILE A 26 -36.25 11.04 -9.98
C ILE A 26 -36.45 11.46 -11.43
N ARG A 27 -35.37 11.87 -12.09
CA ARG A 27 -35.36 12.05 -13.54
C ARG A 27 -35.00 10.73 -14.22
N LYS A 28 -36.03 9.95 -14.56
CA LYS A 28 -35.94 8.85 -15.53
C LYS A 28 -35.38 9.39 -16.84
N ARG A 29 -34.19 8.96 -17.26
CA ARG A 29 -33.70 9.24 -18.62
C ARG A 29 -33.19 7.98 -19.32
N ARG A 30 -34.12 7.41 -20.09
CA ARG A 30 -33.98 6.64 -21.34
C ARG A 30 -32.77 5.69 -21.47
N LYS A 31 -33.09 4.40 -21.29
CA LYS A 31 -32.51 3.25 -21.99
C LYS A 31 -32.54 3.52 -23.51
N ARG A 32 -31.39 3.77 -24.15
CA ARG A 32 -31.25 3.66 -25.61
C ARG A 32 -30.69 2.28 -25.93
N ARG A 33 -31.61 1.39 -26.31
CA ARG A 33 -31.39 0.11 -26.96
C ARG A 33 -31.18 0.40 -28.46
N ARG A 34 -29.95 0.24 -28.96
CA ARG A 34 -29.56 0.12 -30.38
C ARG A 34 -28.16 -0.49 -30.38
N GLN A 35 -27.78 -1.45 -31.21
CA GLN A 35 -28.43 -2.34 -32.15
C GLN A 35 -27.36 -3.42 -32.35
N THR A 36 -27.73 -4.67 -32.25
CA THR A 36 -26.90 -5.82 -32.59
C THR A 36 -26.52 -5.70 -34.06
N VAL A 37 -25.26 -5.37 -34.36
CA VAL A 37 -24.71 -5.59 -35.69
C VAL A 37 -24.30 -7.05 -35.73
N LEU A 38 -25.13 -7.84 -36.41
CA LEU A 38 -24.86 -9.20 -36.85
C LEU A 38 -23.66 -9.13 -37.79
N ILE A 39 -22.50 -9.61 -37.34
CA ILE A 39 -21.41 -9.95 -38.26
C ILE A 39 -21.71 -11.36 -38.79
N PRO A 40 -21.89 -11.55 -40.10
CA PRO A 40 -22.17 -12.86 -40.67
C PRO A 40 -20.98 -13.80 -40.48
N THR A 41 -21.28 -14.96 -39.90
CA THR A 41 -20.46 -16.16 -39.82
C THR A 41 -20.12 -16.66 -41.23
N ALA A 42 -18.83 -16.72 -41.57
CA ALA A 42 -18.34 -17.58 -42.65
C ALA A 42 -18.02 -18.97 -42.06
N SER A 43 -18.80 -19.95 -42.52
CA SER A 43 -18.67 -21.38 -42.24
C SER A 43 -17.45 -21.99 -43.00
N PRO A 44 -17.05 -23.24 -42.69
CA PRO A 44 -15.69 -23.74 -42.84
C PRO A 44 -15.40 -24.30 -44.24
N ARG A 45 -14.15 -24.22 -44.69
CA ARG A 45 -13.62 -25.12 -45.72
C ARG A 45 -12.55 -26.01 -45.11
N LYS A 46 -12.91 -27.29 -44.98
CA LYS A 46 -12.00 -28.42 -44.82
C LYS A 46 -11.43 -28.79 -46.20
N SER A 47 -10.12 -29.07 -46.25
CA SER A 47 -9.49 -30.03 -47.18
C SER A 47 -8.04 -30.20 -46.72
N SER A 48 -7.74 -31.30 -46.01
CA SER A 48 -7.00 -32.47 -46.52
C SER A 48 -5.52 -32.16 -46.79
N VAL A 49 -4.64 -32.48 -45.84
CA VAL A 49 -3.70 -33.63 -45.88
C VAL A 49 -2.69 -33.50 -47.03
N THR A 50 -1.40 -33.32 -46.68
CA THR A 50 -0.28 -34.22 -47.01
C THR A 50 1.00 -33.70 -46.31
N LYS A 51 1.56 -34.49 -45.38
CA LYS A 51 3.01 -34.56 -45.08
C LYS A 51 3.51 -35.80 -45.86
N PRO A 52 4.76 -35.88 -46.38
CA PRO A 52 5.99 -35.73 -45.58
C PRO A 52 7.17 -35.08 -46.34
N GLY A 53 8.31 -34.89 -45.65
CA GLY A 53 9.61 -34.74 -46.33
C GLY A 53 10.52 -33.62 -45.81
N THR A 54 11.25 -33.96 -44.74
CA THR A 54 12.64 -33.62 -44.42
C THR A 54 13.41 -32.58 -45.25
N GLY A 55 13.99 -31.60 -44.56
CA GLY A 55 15.26 -30.98 -44.95
C GLY A 55 15.22 -29.47 -45.19
N GLN A 56 15.49 -28.67 -44.16
CA GLN A 56 16.46 -27.56 -44.18
C GLN A 56 16.46 -26.84 -42.83
N SER A 57 17.61 -26.92 -42.14
CA SER A 57 17.93 -26.06 -41.01
C SER A 57 18.02 -24.62 -41.49
N ALA A 58 17.00 -23.82 -41.21
CA ALA A 58 17.15 -22.37 -41.20
C ALA A 58 17.78 -21.98 -39.86
N GLU A 59 19.10 -21.92 -39.87
CA GLU A 59 19.92 -21.31 -38.82
C GLU A 59 19.60 -19.81 -38.78
N THR A 60 18.52 -19.45 -38.07
CA THR A 60 18.31 -18.08 -37.61
C THR A 60 19.05 -17.96 -36.30
N THR A 61 20.24 -17.39 -36.38
CA THR A 61 21.03 -16.86 -35.27
C THR A 61 20.12 -16.07 -34.32
N ARG A 62 19.72 -16.71 -33.21
CA ARG A 62 19.31 -16.01 -32.00
C ARG A 62 20.54 -15.31 -31.43
N SER A 63 20.85 -14.14 -31.97
CA SER A 63 21.57 -13.12 -31.21
C SER A 63 20.52 -12.30 -30.50
N ASP A 64 20.30 -12.61 -29.24
CA ASP A 64 20.50 -11.68 -28.14
C ASP A 64 19.91 -12.36 -26.90
N SER A 65 20.70 -13.26 -26.31
CA SER A 65 20.49 -13.66 -24.93
C SER A 65 20.81 -12.42 -24.08
N GLY A 66 19.84 -11.50 -24.02
CA GLY A 66 19.81 -10.46 -23.02
C GLY A 66 19.97 -11.16 -21.69
N GLU A 67 21.15 -11.02 -21.13
CA GLU A 67 21.55 -11.56 -19.85
C GLU A 67 20.42 -11.25 -18.86
N PHE A 68 19.67 -12.27 -18.45
CA PHE A 68 18.65 -12.10 -17.42
C PHE A 68 19.41 -11.82 -16.14
N ILE A 69 19.63 -10.55 -15.84
CA ILE A 69 20.21 -10.11 -14.57
C ILE A 69 19.13 -10.36 -13.52
N PRO A 70 19.22 -11.44 -12.71
CA PRO A 70 18.22 -11.73 -11.71
C PRO A 70 18.55 -10.80 -10.54
N LYS A 71 17.79 -9.69 -10.39
CA LYS A 71 17.63 -8.84 -9.19
C LYS A 71 17.14 -7.41 -9.47
N GLN A 72 16.89 -7.01 -10.72
CA GLN A 72 16.24 -5.71 -10.95
C GLN A 72 14.75 -5.80 -10.57
N GLU A 73 14.44 -5.32 -9.37
CA GLU A 73 13.08 -5.10 -8.91
C GLU A 73 12.42 -4.10 -9.87
N ARG A 74 11.38 -4.55 -10.59
CA ARG A 74 10.77 -3.78 -11.68
C ARG A 74 9.79 -2.76 -11.12
N VAL A 75 9.85 -1.54 -11.64
CA VAL A 75 8.82 -0.51 -11.42
C VAL A 75 7.47 -1.08 -11.90
N PRO A 76 6.39 -0.99 -11.10
CA PRO A 76 5.07 -1.45 -11.53
C PRO A 76 4.62 -0.78 -12.82
N VAL A 77 3.89 -1.50 -13.67
CA VAL A 77 3.39 -0.96 -14.93
C VAL A 77 2.42 0.20 -14.65
N GLY A 78 2.68 1.35 -15.26
CA GLY A 78 1.90 2.58 -15.04
C GLY A 78 2.26 3.36 -13.77
N ALA A 79 3.31 2.95 -13.06
CA ALA A 79 3.86 3.69 -11.94
C ALA A 79 5.05 4.55 -12.35
N SER A 80 5.11 5.76 -11.78
CA SER A 80 6.25 6.64 -11.86
C SER A 80 7.42 6.03 -11.13
N LYS A 81 8.59 6.00 -11.80
CA LYS A 81 9.85 5.58 -11.19
C LYS A 81 10.20 6.43 -9.97
N GLU A 82 9.94 7.73 -10.03
CA GLU A 82 10.19 8.65 -8.91
C GLU A 82 9.35 8.28 -7.69
N LEU A 83 8.05 8.03 -7.88
CA LEU A 83 7.17 7.63 -6.79
C LEU A 83 7.55 6.25 -6.24
N TRP A 84 7.86 5.29 -7.11
CA TRP A 84 8.29 3.96 -6.72
C TRP A 84 9.58 4.00 -5.88
N ASP A 85 10.61 4.71 -6.35
CA ASP A 85 11.90 4.81 -5.67
C ASP A 85 11.75 5.54 -4.31
N ALA A 86 10.97 6.63 -4.28
CA ALA A 86 10.68 7.37 -3.05
C ALA A 86 9.90 6.52 -2.03
N TRP A 87 8.88 5.80 -2.49
CA TRP A 87 8.08 4.88 -1.67
C TRP A 87 8.93 3.75 -1.10
N LYS A 88 9.72 3.06 -1.94
CA LYS A 88 10.61 1.97 -1.51
C LYS A 88 11.66 2.43 -0.50
N SER A 89 12.27 3.59 -0.76
CA SER A 89 13.23 4.18 0.16
C SER A 89 12.59 4.48 1.51
N PHE A 90 11.39 5.07 1.52
CA PHE A 90 10.65 5.32 2.75
C PHE A 90 10.26 4.01 3.47
N GLN A 91 9.70 3.04 2.76
CA GLN A 91 9.23 1.78 3.32
C GLN A 91 10.37 1.02 4.00
N LYS A 92 11.57 0.99 3.39
CA LYS A 92 12.75 0.37 3.98
C LYS A 92 13.09 0.98 5.35
N ASP A 93 13.16 2.30 5.42
CA ASP A 93 13.54 3.00 6.64
C ASP A 93 12.44 2.97 7.69
N TYR A 94 11.18 2.99 7.26
CA TYR A 94 10.02 2.81 8.13
C TYR A 94 10.00 1.41 8.76
N LEU A 95 10.25 0.35 8.00
CA LEU A 95 10.28 -1.02 8.55
C LEU A 95 11.44 -1.22 9.53
N ASN A 96 12.61 -0.64 9.25
CA ASN A 96 13.73 -0.67 10.19
C ASN A 96 13.40 0.09 11.47
N TRP A 97 12.83 1.28 11.36
CA TRP A 97 12.35 2.03 12.52
C TRP A 97 11.28 1.25 13.31
N ARG A 98 10.36 0.59 12.61
CA ARG A 98 9.28 -0.20 13.22
C ARG A 98 9.83 -1.31 14.10
N GLN A 99 10.82 -2.06 13.60
CA GLN A 99 11.49 -3.10 14.39
C GLN A 99 12.13 -2.54 15.67
N LYS A 100 12.78 -1.37 15.58
CA LYS A 100 13.37 -0.72 16.76
C LYS A 100 12.31 -0.22 17.73
N TRP A 101 11.21 0.32 17.22
CA TRP A 101 10.09 0.81 18.01
C TRP A 101 9.41 -0.33 18.77
N ASP A 102 9.11 -1.45 18.10
CA ASP A 102 8.50 -2.62 18.72
C ASP A 102 9.42 -3.22 19.79
N ALA A 103 10.74 -3.33 19.51
CA ALA A 103 11.71 -3.79 20.52
C ALA A 103 11.86 -2.83 21.72
N MET A 104 11.63 -1.52 21.52
CA MET A 104 11.61 -0.54 22.61
C MET A 104 10.33 -0.66 23.45
N LEU A 105 9.18 -0.92 22.82
CA LEU A 105 7.92 -1.19 23.50
C LEU A 105 8.00 -2.46 24.36
N GLU A 106 8.49 -3.58 23.80
CA GLU A 106 8.63 -4.84 24.54
C GLU A 106 9.54 -4.70 25.77
N ARG A 107 10.63 -3.93 25.64
CA ARG A 107 11.49 -3.61 26.79
C ARG A 107 10.74 -2.78 27.83
N LYS A 108 9.96 -1.78 27.42
CA LYS A 108 9.17 -0.98 28.38
C LYS A 108 8.09 -1.81 29.07
N GLU A 109 7.41 -2.68 28.33
CA GLU A 109 6.36 -3.59 28.85
C GLU A 109 6.93 -4.65 29.82
N SER A 110 8.18 -5.08 29.61
CA SER A 110 8.90 -5.96 30.55
C SER A 110 9.47 -5.23 31.77
N GLY A 111 9.22 -3.92 31.92
CA GLY A 111 9.65 -3.11 33.06
C GLY A 111 11.09 -2.63 32.96
N GLN A 112 11.75 -2.80 31.82
CA GLN A 112 13.07 -2.23 31.60
C GLN A 112 12.97 -0.70 31.49
N ASP A 113 13.86 0.00 32.19
CA ASP A 113 13.95 1.45 32.05
C ASP A 113 14.56 1.83 30.70
N ILE A 114 14.01 2.89 30.10
CA ILE A 114 14.41 3.39 28.79
C ILE A 114 14.96 4.80 29.01
N GLY A 115 16.28 4.96 28.87
CA GLY A 115 16.96 6.20 29.20
C GLY A 115 16.54 7.38 28.31
N GLU A 116 16.61 8.60 28.85
CA GLU A 116 16.20 9.83 28.15
C GLU A 116 16.90 10.01 26.80
N ALA A 117 18.20 9.69 26.71
CA ALA A 117 18.95 9.76 25.45
C ALA A 117 18.40 8.83 24.36
N GLU A 118 17.90 7.65 24.76
CA GLU A 118 17.29 6.70 23.83
C GLU A 118 15.92 7.20 23.36
N ILE A 119 15.13 7.77 24.27
CA ILE A 119 13.84 8.42 23.95
C ILE A 119 14.05 9.57 22.96
N GLU A 120 15.00 10.46 23.20
CA GLU A 120 15.31 11.59 22.31
C GLU A 120 15.81 11.13 20.93
N SER A 121 16.65 10.09 20.90
CA SER A 121 17.11 9.47 19.66
C SER A 121 15.94 8.89 18.85
N MET A 122 15.02 8.17 19.51
CA MET A 122 13.85 7.61 18.87
C MET A 122 12.89 8.70 18.38
N LEU A 123 12.66 9.76 19.17
CA LEU A 123 11.85 10.91 18.76
C LEU A 123 12.41 11.60 17.51
N SER A 124 13.73 11.79 17.48
CA SER A 124 14.43 12.39 16.32
C SER A 124 14.23 11.53 15.05
N GLN A 125 14.45 10.22 15.15
CA GLN A 125 14.22 9.27 14.05
C GLN A 125 12.76 9.28 13.57
N THR A 126 11.81 9.27 14.51
CA THR A 126 10.37 9.27 14.22
C THR A 126 9.96 10.55 13.48
N ARG A 127 10.44 11.73 13.92
CA ARG A 127 10.16 13.02 13.25
C ARG A 127 10.79 13.10 11.86
N ALA A 128 12.00 12.56 11.68
CA ALA A 128 12.64 12.50 10.37
C ALA A 128 11.83 11.62 9.39
N LEU A 129 11.31 10.48 9.87
CA LEU A 129 10.43 9.62 9.09
C LEU A 129 9.09 10.28 8.76
N GLN A 130 8.44 10.98 9.71
CA GLN A 130 7.22 11.74 9.43
C GLN A 130 7.43 12.75 8.30
N LYS A 131 8.53 13.51 8.32
CA LYS A 131 8.86 14.46 7.24
C LYS A 131 8.98 13.76 5.88
N ARG A 132 9.61 12.58 5.83
CA ARG A 132 9.75 11.80 4.58
C ARG A 132 8.42 11.19 4.14
N MET A 133 7.63 10.67 5.07
CA MET A 133 6.29 10.17 4.82
C MET A 133 5.44 11.23 4.13
N PHE A 134 5.42 12.48 4.65
CA PHE A 134 4.68 13.57 4.02
C PHE A 134 5.19 13.91 2.62
N LYS A 135 6.51 13.86 2.37
CA LYS A 135 7.06 14.06 1.02
C LYS A 135 6.56 13.01 0.03
N VAL A 136 6.60 11.73 0.42
CA VAL A 136 6.13 10.62 -0.43
C VAL A 136 4.62 10.71 -0.63
N ARG A 137 3.85 10.99 0.43
CA ARG A 137 2.40 11.17 0.36
C ARG A 137 2.02 12.32 -0.57
N ASN A 138 2.67 13.47 -0.46
CA ASN A 138 2.40 14.62 -1.32
C ASN A 138 2.75 14.32 -2.79
N LEU A 139 3.84 13.59 -3.03
CA LEU A 139 4.19 13.12 -4.38
C LEU A 139 3.09 12.21 -4.93
N ALA A 140 2.63 11.23 -4.15
CA ALA A 140 1.54 10.34 -4.52
C ALA A 140 0.22 11.09 -4.77
N ASP A 141 -0.15 12.03 -3.89
CA ASP A 141 -1.35 12.86 -4.03
C ASP A 141 -1.32 13.68 -5.33
N SER A 142 -0.16 14.23 -5.72
CA SER A 142 -0.01 14.97 -6.99
C SER A 142 -0.17 14.09 -8.25
N LEU A 143 0.00 12.78 -8.09
CA LEU A 143 -0.07 11.76 -9.14
C LEU A 143 -1.39 10.97 -9.13
N ARG A 144 -2.31 11.26 -8.19
CA ARG A 144 -3.63 10.61 -8.12
C ARG A 144 -4.38 10.72 -9.46
N GLY A 145 -4.94 9.59 -9.90
CA GLY A 145 -5.67 9.47 -11.17
C GLY A 145 -4.80 9.43 -12.43
N LYS A 146 -3.47 9.61 -12.31
CA LYS A 146 -2.50 9.52 -13.41
C LYS A 146 -1.54 8.35 -13.27
N ASP A 147 -1.27 7.96 -12.03
CA ASP A 147 -0.32 6.91 -11.66
C ASP A 147 -1.06 5.77 -10.96
N SER A 148 -0.79 4.53 -11.38
CA SER A 148 -1.46 3.33 -10.85
C SER A 148 -1.06 3.01 -9.40
N LEU A 149 0.08 3.49 -8.93
CA LEU A 149 0.63 3.25 -7.60
C LEU A 149 0.16 4.29 -6.58
N ALA A 150 -0.15 5.51 -7.02
CA ALA A 150 -0.46 6.65 -6.15
C ALA A 150 -1.53 6.36 -5.09
N GLU A 151 -2.67 5.76 -5.49
CA GLU A 151 -3.76 5.47 -4.55
C GLU A 151 -3.34 4.46 -3.48
N GLY A 152 -2.58 3.43 -3.88
CA GLY A 152 -2.08 2.40 -2.97
C GLY A 152 -1.10 2.98 -1.95
N VAL A 153 -0.17 3.83 -2.39
CA VAL A 153 0.81 4.49 -1.52
C VAL A 153 0.12 5.39 -0.50
N VAL A 154 -0.85 6.20 -0.92
CA VAL A 154 -1.58 7.07 0.03
C VAL A 154 -2.36 6.23 1.03
N HIS A 155 -3.03 5.17 0.57
CA HIS A 155 -3.78 4.28 1.46
C HIS A 155 -2.88 3.61 2.50
N GLU A 156 -1.71 3.10 2.10
CA GLU A 156 -0.78 2.43 3.02
C GLU A 156 -0.17 3.41 4.03
N ILE A 157 0.18 4.62 3.59
CA ILE A 157 0.64 5.69 4.48
C ILE A 157 -0.42 6.05 5.52
N ASP A 158 -1.66 6.30 5.08
CA ASP A 158 -2.72 6.76 5.96
C ASP A 158 -3.21 5.65 6.92
N ARG A 159 -3.20 4.39 6.47
CA ARG A 159 -3.64 3.25 7.27
C ARG A 159 -2.62 2.82 8.32
N ASP A 160 -1.32 2.86 8.00
CA ASP A 160 -0.29 2.28 8.84
C ASP A 160 0.74 3.32 9.30
N ALA A 161 1.54 3.87 8.38
CA ALA A 161 2.68 4.69 8.74
C ALA A 161 2.31 5.94 9.54
N ALA A 162 1.27 6.67 9.11
CA ALA A 162 0.81 7.89 9.78
C ALA A 162 0.30 7.59 11.20
N VAL A 163 -0.45 6.51 11.36
CA VAL A 163 -1.00 6.07 12.65
C VAL A 163 0.12 5.69 13.61
N ASN A 164 1.06 4.87 13.16
CA ASN A 164 2.12 4.36 14.03
C ASN A 164 3.16 5.42 14.40
N LEU A 165 3.58 6.24 13.43
CA LEU A 165 4.49 7.35 13.71
C LEU A 165 3.84 8.38 14.66
N GLY A 166 2.55 8.68 14.46
CA GLY A 166 1.80 9.57 15.33
C GLY A 166 1.71 9.05 16.77
N ARG A 167 1.34 7.76 16.93
CA ARG A 167 1.31 7.10 18.25
C ARG A 167 2.67 7.09 18.91
N ALA A 168 3.73 6.73 18.19
CA ALA A 168 5.08 6.67 18.74
C ALA A 168 5.55 8.03 19.26
N VAL A 169 5.30 9.13 18.53
CA VAL A 169 5.63 10.48 19.03
C VAL A 169 4.91 10.77 20.34
N GLN A 170 3.61 10.50 20.43
CA GLN A 170 2.86 10.74 21.66
C GLN A 170 3.42 9.91 22.82
N THR A 171 3.57 8.59 22.62
CA THR A 171 4.09 7.68 23.66
C THR A 171 5.48 8.06 24.14
N LEU A 172 6.39 8.45 23.23
CA LEU A 172 7.73 8.87 23.61
C LEU A 172 7.74 10.18 24.42
N LEU A 173 6.87 11.13 24.08
CA LEU A 173 6.71 12.36 24.86
C LEU A 173 6.14 12.08 26.25
N ASP A 174 5.19 11.15 26.35
CA ASP A 174 4.61 10.72 27.63
C ASP A 174 5.70 10.09 28.51
N TRP A 175 6.51 9.16 27.96
CA TRP A 175 7.63 8.54 28.69
C TRP A 175 8.68 9.56 29.13
N ARG A 176 9.01 10.52 28.27
CA ARG A 176 9.93 11.62 28.61
C ARG A 176 9.41 12.46 29.77
N SER A 177 8.10 12.72 29.80
CA SER A 177 7.48 13.52 30.85
C SER A 177 7.38 12.77 32.19
N ALA A 178 7.18 11.46 32.16
CA ALA A 178 7.10 10.62 33.36
C ALA A 178 8.46 10.41 34.05
N GLY A 179 9.57 10.66 33.35
CA GLY A 179 10.94 10.57 33.90
C GLY A 179 11.46 11.86 34.53
N ARG A 180 10.68 12.95 34.54
CA ARG A 180 11.03 14.24 35.15
C ARG A 180 10.29 14.44 36.46
#